data_AF-A0A7X8CYX9-F1
#
_entry.id   AF-A0A7X8CYX9-F1
#
_cell.length_a   1.000
_cell.length_b   1.000
_cell.length_c   1.000
_cell.angle_alpha   90.00
_cell.angle_beta   90.00
_cell.angle_gamma   90.00
#
_symmetry.space_group_name_H-M   'P 1'
#
loop_
_entity.id
_entity.type
_entity.pdbx_description
1 polymer ?
#
loop_
_entity_poly.entity_id
_entity_poly.type
_entity_poly.pdbx_seq_one_letter_code
_entity_poly.pdbx_strand_id
1 'polypeptide(L)'
;ENRISKTALGFGADVKGKNDRNLHDIFTHLHPEDLIKYGMIPEFIGRLPIQVNLEDLTLEDLKRIMTEPKNSIIKQYQESLRIDGVELVFEDDAITAVAEQAIQRRTGARGLRSIVETMMLDIMFDIPSMEGAKRVIVTREVVEGARKPSVELLAKSA
;
A
#
# COMPACT_ATOMS: atom_id res chain seq x y z
N GLU A 1 7.42 9.72 -23.52
CA GLU A 1 6.72 11.02 -23.51
C GLU A 1 6.82 11.82 -24.82
N ASN A 2 8.03 12.07 -25.35
CA ASN A 2 8.24 12.95 -26.53
C ASN A 2 7.47 12.55 -27.80
N ARG A 3 7.09 11.28 -27.96
CA ARG A 3 6.29 10.81 -29.11
C ARG A 3 4.81 11.16 -29.02
N ILE A 4 4.26 11.26 -27.81
CA ILE A 4 2.83 11.44 -27.55
C ILE A 4 2.52 12.91 -27.23
N SER A 5 3.48 13.62 -26.63
CA SER A 5 3.33 15.03 -26.27
C SER A 5 3.59 15.94 -27.47
N LYS A 6 2.55 16.61 -27.97
CA LYS A 6 2.72 17.76 -28.88
C LYS A 6 3.24 18.96 -28.07
N THR A 7 4.52 19.30 -28.22
CA THR A 7 5.04 20.57 -27.70
C THR A 7 4.56 21.69 -28.61
N ALA A 8 3.43 22.30 -28.26
CA ALA A 8 2.96 23.48 -28.99
C ALA A 8 3.78 24.69 -28.55
N LEU A 9 4.55 25.26 -29.50
CA LEU A 9 5.34 26.47 -29.28
C LEU A 9 4.61 27.64 -29.95
N GLY A 10 4.19 28.66 -29.18
CA GLY A 10 3.54 29.85 -29.72
C GLY A 10 2.59 30.54 -28.72
N PHE A 11 2.32 31.82 -28.94
CA PHE A 11 1.52 32.71 -28.05
C PHE A 11 0.03 32.33 -27.90
N GLY A 12 -0.42 31.23 -28.51
CA GLY A 12 -1.77 30.66 -28.38
C GLY A 12 -1.78 29.12 -28.31
N ALA A 13 -0.65 28.53 -27.93
CA ALA A 13 -0.51 27.09 -27.77
C ALA A 13 -1.27 26.59 -26.53
N ASP A 14 -2.10 25.54 -26.70
CA ASP A 14 -2.71 24.83 -25.58
C ASP A 14 -1.65 24.00 -24.85
N VAL A 15 -1.00 24.63 -23.86
CA VAL A 15 0.04 24.00 -23.04
C VAL A 15 -0.64 23.26 -21.88
N LYS A 16 -1.00 22.00 -22.09
CA LYS A 16 -1.42 21.12 -20.98
C LYS A 16 -0.27 20.97 -19.97
N GLY A 17 -0.55 21.36 -18.71
CA GLY A 17 0.41 21.32 -17.59
C GLY A 17 0.99 19.92 -17.34
N LYS A 18 2.23 19.87 -16.84
CA LYS A 18 2.96 18.61 -16.60
C LYS A 18 2.33 17.69 -15.55
N ASN A 19 1.58 18.24 -14.58
CA ASN A 19 1.01 17.48 -13.47
C ASN A 19 -0.34 16.81 -13.77
N ASP A 20 -0.93 17.07 -14.93
CA ASP A 20 -2.29 16.60 -15.28
C ASP A 20 -2.25 15.40 -16.24
N ARG A 21 -1.13 14.68 -16.27
CA ARG A 21 -0.88 13.59 -17.22
C ARG A 21 -0.89 12.27 -16.49
N ASN A 22 -1.95 11.49 -16.71
CA ASN A 22 -2.08 10.14 -16.19
C ASN A 22 -0.97 9.25 -16.80
N LEU A 23 -0.06 8.75 -15.96
CA LEU A 23 1.05 7.88 -16.37
C LEU A 23 0.53 6.61 -17.04
N HIS A 24 -0.60 6.09 -16.58
CA HIS A 24 -1.25 4.93 -17.19
C HIS A 24 -1.58 5.18 -18.66
N ASP A 25 -2.21 6.31 -18.98
CA ASP A 25 -2.56 6.67 -20.36
C ASP A 25 -1.33 6.81 -21.25
N ILE A 26 -0.22 7.30 -20.70
CA ILE A 26 1.06 7.40 -21.43
C ILE A 26 1.62 6.00 -21.71
N PHE A 27 1.62 5.11 -20.72
CA PHE A 27 2.16 3.76 -20.87
C PHE A 27 1.28 2.87 -21.76
N THR A 28 -0.04 3.10 -21.81
CA THR A 28 -0.94 2.40 -22.74
C THR A 28 -0.57 2.63 -24.21
N HIS A 29 0.09 3.74 -24.51
CA HIS A 29 0.58 4.03 -25.85
C HIS A 29 2.03 3.60 -26.07
N LEU A 30 2.71 2.94 -25.12
CA LEU A 30 4.12 2.56 -25.20
C LEU A 30 4.43 1.80 -26.50
N HIS A 31 5.48 2.23 -27.21
CA HIS A 31 5.97 1.55 -28.40
C HIS A 31 7.38 0.95 -28.14
N PRO A 32 7.76 -0.18 -28.76
CA PRO A 32 9.11 -0.76 -28.65
C PRO A 32 10.25 0.25 -28.87
N GLU A 33 10.08 1.18 -29.81
CA GLU A 33 11.04 2.27 -30.06
C GLU A 33 11.29 3.16 -28.83
N ASP A 34 10.28 3.35 -27.99
CA ASP A 34 10.43 4.13 -26.76
C ASP A 34 11.34 3.40 -25.76
N LEU A 35 11.28 2.06 -25.71
CA LEU A 35 12.16 1.23 -24.89
C LEU A 35 13.59 1.19 -25.42
N ILE A 36 13.77 1.20 -26.74
CA ILE A 36 15.09 1.32 -27.36
C ILE A 36 15.73 2.67 -27.03
N LYS A 37 14.97 3.77 -27.16
CA LYS A 37 15.43 5.12 -26.75
C LYS A 37 15.72 5.22 -25.25
N TYR A 38 15.02 4.44 -24.43
CA TYR A 38 15.28 4.34 -23.00
C TYR A 38 16.57 3.56 -22.67
N GLY A 39 17.12 2.80 -23.63
CA GLY A 39 18.40 2.10 -23.50
C GLY A 39 18.31 0.57 -23.56
N MET A 40 17.14 0.00 -23.87
CA MET A 40 17.03 -1.45 -24.10
C MET A 40 17.53 -1.83 -25.49
N ILE A 41 18.17 -3.00 -25.63
CA ILE A 41 18.68 -3.48 -26.91
C ILE A 41 17.54 -4.08 -27.77
N PRO A 42 17.53 -3.87 -29.11
CA PRO A 42 16.46 -4.34 -30.00
C PRO A 42 16.21 -5.84 -29.94
N GLU A 43 17.26 -6.66 -29.85
CA GLU A 43 17.19 -8.12 -29.78
C GLU A 43 16.48 -8.59 -28.50
N PHE A 44 16.66 -7.85 -27.40
CA PHE A 44 16.00 -8.12 -26.12
C PHE A 44 14.52 -7.77 -26.16
N ILE A 45 14.16 -6.65 -26.81
CA ILE A 45 12.74 -6.28 -26.97
C ILE A 45 12.04 -7.24 -27.93
N GLY A 46 12.71 -7.69 -28.99
CA GLY A 46 12.16 -8.65 -29.94
C GLY A 46 11.74 -9.99 -29.33
N ARG A 47 12.36 -10.39 -28.20
CA ARG A 47 11.97 -11.60 -27.45
C ARG A 47 10.87 -11.39 -26.40
N LEU A 48 10.35 -10.17 -26.26
CA LEU A 48 9.29 -9.81 -25.31
C LEU A 48 8.05 -9.30 -26.08
N PRO A 49 7.28 -10.20 -26.74
CA PRO A 49 6.16 -9.81 -27.57
C PRO A 49 4.93 -9.33 -26.79
N ILE A 50 4.87 -9.60 -25.48
CA ILE A 50 3.74 -9.23 -24.61
C ILE A 50 4.17 -8.08 -23.72
N GLN A 51 3.40 -7.00 -23.77
CA GLN A 51 3.56 -5.82 -22.93
C GLN A 51 2.30 -5.63 -22.09
N VAL A 52 2.47 -5.43 -20.79
CA VAL A 52 1.38 -5.16 -19.85
C VAL A 52 1.81 -3.98 -19.00
N ASN A 53 0.90 -3.02 -18.84
CA ASN A 53 1.12 -1.86 -17.99
C ASN A 53 0.36 -2.04 -16.68
N LEU A 54 0.96 -1.60 -15.59
CA LEU A 54 0.33 -1.59 -14.27
C LEU A 54 -0.22 -0.20 -13.98
N GLU A 55 -1.33 -0.17 -13.24
CA GLU A 55 -1.91 1.06 -12.71
C GLU A 55 -1.19 1.49 -11.42
N ASP A 56 -1.21 2.80 -11.17
CA ASP A 56 -0.75 3.33 -9.89
C ASP A 56 -1.72 2.90 -8.77
N LEU A 57 -1.16 2.58 -7.60
CA LEU A 57 -1.95 2.14 -6.46
C LEU A 57 -2.74 3.31 -5.87
N THR A 58 -4.06 3.14 -5.81
CA THR A 58 -4.95 4.07 -5.11
C THR A 58 -5.00 3.79 -3.60
N LEU A 59 -5.60 4.70 -2.84
CA LEU A 59 -5.86 4.48 -1.41
C LEU A 59 -6.65 3.19 -1.18
N GLU A 60 -7.69 2.97 -1.98
CA GLU A 60 -8.53 1.78 -1.90
C GLU A 60 -7.73 0.51 -2.23
N ASP A 61 -6.84 0.55 -3.23
CA ASP A 61 -6.00 -0.62 -3.53
C ASP A 61 -5.09 -0.98 -2.36
N LEU A 62 -4.52 0.01 -1.68
CA LEU A 62 -3.69 -0.23 -0.49
C LEU A 62 -4.51 -0.82 0.66
N LYS A 63 -5.73 -0.32 0.91
CA LYS A 63 -6.66 -0.91 1.90
C LYS A 63 -6.95 -2.37 1.56
N ARG A 64 -7.25 -2.66 0.30
CA ARG A 64 -7.53 -4.02 -0.19
C ARG A 64 -6.32 -4.94 -0.03
N ILE A 65 -5.12 -4.49 -0.40
CA ILE A 65 -3.87 -5.26 -0.24
C ILE A 65 -3.63 -5.70 1.21
N MET A 66 -4.00 -4.86 2.19
CA MET A 66 -3.84 -5.20 3.62
C MET A 66 -4.91 -6.16 4.16
N THR A 67 -6.06 -6.28 3.51
CA THR A 67 -7.25 -6.93 4.07
C THR A 67 -7.77 -8.11 3.25
N GLU A 68 -7.83 -8.02 1.93
CA GLU A 68 -8.46 -9.01 1.06
C GLU A 68 -7.59 -10.23 0.76
N PRO A 69 -6.30 -10.10 0.37
CA PRO A 69 -5.48 -11.24 0.02
C PRO A 69 -5.45 -12.30 1.11
N LYS A 70 -5.35 -13.57 0.73
CA LYS A 70 -5.24 -14.68 1.67
C LYS A 70 -4.05 -14.49 2.62
N ASN A 71 -2.93 -14.00 2.09
CA ASN A 71 -1.70 -13.74 2.82
C ASN A 71 -1.50 -12.24 3.08
N SER A 72 -2.56 -11.50 3.41
CA SER A 72 -2.43 -10.08 3.74
C SER A 72 -1.71 -9.86 5.08
N ILE A 73 -1.09 -8.69 5.27
CA ILE A 73 -0.30 -8.39 6.48
C ILE A 73 -1.15 -8.43 7.75
N ILE A 74 -2.38 -7.90 7.70
CA ILE A 74 -3.29 -7.90 8.85
C ILE A 74 -3.65 -9.34 9.23
N LYS A 75 -4.03 -10.19 8.25
CA LYS A 75 -4.36 -11.59 8.50
C LYS A 75 -3.18 -12.38 9.07
N GLN A 76 -1.95 -12.09 8.62
CA GLN A 76 -0.74 -12.71 9.16
C GLN A 76 -0.59 -12.40 10.66
N TYR A 77 -0.79 -11.15 11.08
CA TYR A 77 -0.70 -10.77 12.50
C TYR A 77 -1.88 -11.27 13.33
N GLN A 78 -3.10 -11.24 12.77
CA GLN A 78 -4.27 -11.81 13.42
C GLN A 78 -4.05 -13.29 13.73
N GLU A 79 -3.58 -14.07 12.77
CA GLU A 79 -3.31 -15.49 12.96
C GLU A 79 -2.16 -15.73 13.95
N SER A 80 -1.08 -14.93 13.86
CA SER A 80 0.05 -15.04 14.78
C SER A 80 -0.39 -14.83 16.24
N LEU A 81 -1.18 -13.78 16.52
CA LEU A 81 -1.64 -13.48 17.88
C LEU A 81 -2.75 -14.42 18.34
N ARG A 82 -3.53 -14.99 17.42
CA ARG A 82 -4.57 -15.98 17.73
C ARG A 82 -3.97 -17.23 18.39
N ILE A 83 -2.74 -17.61 18.04
CA ILE A 83 -2.02 -18.73 18.66
C ILE A 83 -1.83 -18.49 20.17
N ASP A 84 -1.64 -17.24 20.58
CA ASP A 84 -1.48 -16.83 21.98
C ASP A 84 -2.82 -16.49 22.66
N GLY A 85 -3.95 -16.81 22.04
CA GLY A 85 -5.29 -16.53 22.58
C GLY A 85 -5.66 -15.05 22.54
N VAL A 86 -5.07 -14.29 21.62
CA VAL A 86 -5.31 -12.86 21.46
C VAL A 86 -6.04 -12.59 20.14
N GLU A 87 -7.20 -11.96 20.22
CA GLU A 87 -7.97 -11.50 19.07
C GLU A 87 -7.51 -10.09 18.66
N LEU A 88 -6.95 -9.95 17.45
CA LEU A 88 -6.51 -8.66 16.92
C LEU A 88 -7.57 -8.09 15.95
N VAL A 89 -8.07 -6.90 16.26
CA VAL A 89 -9.08 -6.19 15.48
C VAL A 89 -8.49 -4.87 15.00
N PHE A 90 -8.57 -4.63 13.69
CA PHE A 90 -8.28 -3.34 13.08
C PHE A 90 -9.60 -2.68 12.69
N GLU A 91 -9.79 -1.44 13.13
CA GLU A 91 -10.89 -0.61 12.66
C GLU A 91 -10.63 -0.09 11.23
N ASP A 92 -11.68 0.21 10.48
CA ASP A 92 -11.54 0.63 9.07
C ASP A 92 -10.80 1.97 8.92
N ASP A 93 -10.94 2.86 9.91
CA ASP A 93 -10.23 4.13 10.00
C ASP A 93 -8.72 3.93 10.25
N ALA A 94 -8.33 2.92 11.03
CA ALA A 94 -6.94 2.52 11.24
C ALA A 94 -6.32 1.99 9.93
N ILE A 95 -7.05 1.14 9.21
CA ILE A 95 -6.61 0.62 7.91
C ILE A 95 -6.45 1.78 6.91
N THR A 96 -7.39 2.71 6.92
CA THR A 96 -7.33 3.93 6.08
C THR A 96 -6.12 4.79 6.44
N ALA A 97 -5.85 5.01 7.73
CA ALA A 97 -4.70 5.79 8.20
C ALA A 97 -3.36 5.17 7.80
N VAL A 98 -3.22 3.84 7.86
CA VAL A 98 -2.01 3.14 7.39
C VAL A 98 -1.80 3.36 5.89
N ALA A 99 -2.88 3.26 5.10
CA ALA A 99 -2.82 3.47 3.66
C ALA A 99 -2.44 4.93 3.31
N GLU A 100 -3.01 5.92 3.99
CA GLU A 100 -2.67 7.34 3.85
C GLU A 100 -1.18 7.60 4.15
N GLN A 101 -0.66 7.05 5.26
CA GLN A 101 0.75 7.18 5.61
C GLN A 101 1.68 6.54 4.56
N ALA A 102 1.30 5.41 3.96
CA ALA A 102 2.08 4.76 2.92
C ALA A 102 2.15 5.59 1.63
N ILE A 103 1.04 6.25 1.25
CA ILE A 103 1.00 7.18 0.12
C ILE A 103 1.90 8.39 0.39
N GLN A 104 1.80 9.00 1.58
CA GLN A 104 2.62 10.16 1.95
C GLN A 104 4.13 9.85 1.90
N ARG A 105 4.52 8.64 2.30
CA ARG A 105 5.91 8.17 2.27
C ARG A 105 6.41 7.80 0.86
N ARG A 106 5.54 7.79 -0.16
CA ARG A 106 5.85 7.40 -1.56
C ARG A 106 6.50 6.02 -1.68
N THR A 107 6.17 5.12 -0.76
CA THR A 107 6.72 3.75 -0.71
C THR A 107 5.76 2.71 -1.32
N GLY A 108 4.52 3.11 -1.65
CA GLY A 108 3.48 2.24 -2.19
C GLY A 108 3.19 1.04 -1.28
N ALA A 109 2.80 -0.10 -1.88
CA ALA A 109 2.47 -1.31 -1.13
C ALA A 109 3.64 -1.85 -0.27
N ARG A 110 4.90 -1.55 -0.62
CA ARG A 110 6.07 -2.00 0.16
C ARG A 110 6.15 -1.31 1.53
N GLY A 111 5.67 -0.08 1.62
CA GLY A 111 5.64 0.69 2.86
C GLY A 111 4.63 0.16 3.89
N LEU A 112 3.54 -0.46 3.43
CA LEU A 112 2.46 -0.95 4.31
C LEU A 112 2.99 -1.91 5.37
N ARG A 113 3.84 -2.86 4.97
CA ARG A 113 4.43 -3.85 5.88
C ARG A 113 5.25 -3.17 6.99
N SER A 114 6.10 -2.21 6.63
CA SER A 114 6.97 -1.51 7.60
C SER A 114 6.15 -0.69 8.62
N ILE A 115 5.08 -0.04 8.17
CA ILE A 115 4.20 0.75 9.05
C ILE A 115 3.52 -0.18 10.06
N VAL A 116 2.92 -1.27 9.57
CA VAL A 116 2.26 -2.26 10.43
C VAL A 116 3.25 -2.93 11.38
N GLU A 117 4.41 -3.38 10.89
CA GLU A 117 5.45 -4.02 11.71
C GLU A 117 5.89 -3.12 12.87
N THR A 118 6.09 -1.83 12.60
CA THR A 118 6.53 -0.88 13.63
C THR A 118 5.51 -0.75 14.76
N MET A 119 4.23 -0.60 14.41
CA MET A 119 3.15 -0.53 15.39
C MET A 119 2.95 -1.88 16.13
N MET A 120 3.09 -3.00 15.42
CA MET A 120 2.92 -4.32 16.00
C MET A 120 4.04 -4.69 16.97
N LEU A 121 5.25 -4.13 16.84
CA LEU A 121 6.36 -4.36 17.78
C LEU A 121 5.97 -4.00 19.22
N ASP A 122 5.39 -2.81 19.42
CA ASP A 122 4.97 -2.35 20.75
C ASP A 122 3.84 -3.24 21.30
N ILE A 123 2.88 -3.60 20.44
CA ILE A 123 1.75 -4.48 20.77
C ILE A 123 2.25 -5.85 21.23
N MET A 124 3.15 -6.45 20.45
CA MET A 124 3.69 -7.78 20.73
C MET A 124 4.62 -7.80 21.94
N PHE A 125 5.17 -6.65 22.35
CA PHE A 125 5.95 -6.53 23.58
C PHE A 125 5.05 -6.43 24.83
N ASP A 126 4.01 -5.59 24.78
CA ASP A 126 3.16 -5.31 25.94
C ASP A 126 2.18 -6.49 26.23
N ILE A 127 1.65 -7.14 25.20
CA ILE A 127 0.54 -8.12 25.34
C ILE A 127 0.90 -9.42 26.08
N PRO A 128 2.06 -10.05 25.86
CA PRO A 128 2.44 -11.28 26.56
C PRO A 128 2.53 -11.11 28.07
N SER A 129 2.77 -9.88 28.56
CA SER A 129 2.88 -9.56 29.98
C SER A 129 1.54 -9.60 30.72
N MET A 130 0.41 -9.53 29.99
CA MET A 130 -0.92 -9.55 30.57
C MET A 130 -1.46 -10.99 30.56
N GLU A 131 -2.18 -11.41 31.59
CA GLU A 131 -2.78 -12.76 31.64
C GLU A 131 -4.19 -12.80 31.04
N GLY A 132 -4.60 -13.95 30.49
CA GLY A 132 -5.94 -14.21 29.98
C GLY A 132 -6.14 -13.97 28.48
N ALA A 133 -7.26 -14.45 27.95
CA ALA A 133 -7.68 -14.21 26.57
C ALA A 133 -8.06 -12.73 26.39
N LYS A 134 -7.63 -12.11 25.30
CA LYS A 134 -7.78 -10.65 25.12
C LYS A 134 -8.18 -10.31 23.71
N ARG A 135 -8.82 -9.15 23.57
CA ARG A 135 -9.08 -8.50 22.30
C ARG A 135 -8.30 -7.19 22.26
N VAL A 136 -7.59 -6.98 21.16
CA VAL A 136 -6.74 -5.81 20.92
C VAL A 136 -7.35 -5.04 19.77
N ILE A 137 -7.67 -3.78 20.02
CA ILE A 137 -8.32 -2.92 19.05
C ILE A 137 -7.32 -1.85 18.62
N VAL A 138 -6.99 -1.88 17.33
CA VAL A 138 -6.15 -0.87 16.68
C VAL A 138 -7.05 0.15 16.00
N THR A 139 -7.00 1.38 16.52
CA THR A 139 -7.74 2.55 16.02
C THR A 139 -6.81 3.47 15.21
N ARG A 140 -7.37 4.47 14.54
CA ARG A 140 -6.58 5.47 13.81
C ARG A 140 -5.52 6.16 14.68
N GLU A 141 -5.85 6.51 15.92
CA GLU A 141 -4.93 7.20 16.83
C GLU A 141 -3.70 6.36 17.18
N VAL A 142 -3.82 5.02 17.15
CA VAL A 142 -2.69 4.10 17.36
C VAL A 142 -1.73 4.17 16.17
N VAL A 143 -2.27 4.20 14.95
CA VAL A 143 -1.50 4.31 13.70
C VAL A 143 -0.78 5.66 13.61
N GLU A 144 -1.42 6.73 14.09
CA GLU A 144 -0.84 8.08 14.14
C GLU A 144 0.14 8.26 15.32
N GLY A 145 0.26 7.28 16.21
CA GLY A 145 1.15 7.33 17.38
C GLY A 145 0.65 8.24 18.52
N ALA A 146 -0.63 8.63 18.47
CA ALA A 146 -1.26 9.49 19.48
C ALA A 146 -1.73 8.72 20.72
N ARG A 147 -2.03 7.42 20.59
CA ARG A 147 -2.48 6.56 21.71
C ARG A 147 -1.89 5.16 21.62
N LYS A 148 -1.85 4.48 22.77
CA LYS A 148 -1.64 3.03 22.84
C LYS A 148 -2.92 2.28 22.42
N PRO A 149 -2.79 1.06 21.89
CA PRO A 149 -3.95 0.25 21.50
C PRO A 149 -4.80 -0.13 22.70
N SER A 150 -6.11 -0.23 22.46
CA SER A 150 -7.08 -0.62 23.49
C SER A 150 -7.05 -2.14 23.68
N VAL A 151 -7.03 -2.60 24.93
CA VAL A 151 -7.00 -4.02 25.27
C VAL A 151 -8.22 -4.35 26.14
N GLU A 152 -9.04 -5.27 25.68
CA GLU A 152 -10.21 -5.80 26.39
C GLU A 152 -9.94 -7.24 26.83
N LEU A 153 -10.25 -7.57 28.09
CA LEU A 153 -10.16 -8.95 28.56
C LEU A 153 -11.41 -9.71 28.13
N LEU A 154 -11.22 -10.81 27.40
CA LEU A 154 -12.31 -11.70 27.03
C LEU A 154 -12.65 -12.58 28.24
N ALA A 155 -13.85 -12.42 28.78
CA ALA A 155 -14.35 -13.31 29.82
C ALA A 155 -14.35 -14.75 29.30
N LYS A 156 -13.79 -15.69 30.09
CA LYS A 156 -13.88 -17.12 29.77
C LYS A 156 -15.35 -17.47 29.58
N SER A 157 -15.73 -17.81 28.35
CA SER A 157 -17.03 -18.43 28.09
C SER A 157 -17.04 -19.75 28.86
N ALA A 158 -17.95 -19.84 29.83
CA ALA A 158 -18.15 -21.00 30.69
C ALA A 158 -18.67 -22.20 29.91
#